data_AF-A0A8W8IDM9-F1
#
_entry.id   AF-A0A8W8IDM9-F1
#
_cell.length_a   1.000
_cell.length_b   1.000
_cell.length_c   1.000
_cell.angle_alpha   90.00
_cell.angle_beta   90.00
_cell.angle_gamma   90.00
#
_symmetry.space_group_name_H-M   'P 1'
#
loop_
_entity.id
_entity.type
_entity.pdbx_description
1 polymer ?
#
loop_
_entity_poly.entity_id
_entity_poly.type
_entity_poly.pdbx_seq_one_letter_code
_entity_poly.pdbx_strand_id
1 'polypeptide(L)'
;MSTEDKEQIENDTSGMVGNDKWLEAYKDPVASLYTLTQCICLSDVQADGDWKLIIADLGTGSFNMKLKVYKGTNLMSEHTIIDLPTGVVSFYMDTHEPRTPAIAVASGPYIYVYKNLRPYFKFTLPTLEVNPVEADLWNQVKEEKINIFVLREMLEGMR
;
A
#
# COMPACT_ATOMS: atom_id res chain seq x y z
N MET A 1 -62.59 -15.70 -16.39
CA MET A 1 -61.17 -15.33 -16.36
C MET A 1 -60.97 -14.47 -15.14
N SER A 2 -61.01 -15.09 -13.96
CA SER A 2 -60.06 -16.04 -13.35
C SER A 2 -58.83 -15.31 -12.82
N THR A 3 -58.55 -15.60 -11.57
CA THR A 3 -57.62 -14.97 -10.64
C THR A 3 -56.15 -15.25 -11.00
N GLU A 4 -55.85 -15.46 -12.28
CA GLU A 4 -54.58 -15.99 -12.80
C GLU A 4 -53.67 -14.89 -13.39
N ASP A 5 -54.20 -13.68 -13.63
CA ASP A 5 -53.42 -12.57 -14.23
C ASP A 5 -52.59 -11.74 -13.21
N LYS A 6 -52.43 -12.22 -11.97
CA LYS A 6 -51.62 -11.57 -10.92
C LYS A 6 -50.38 -12.36 -10.49
N GLU A 7 -50.11 -13.50 -11.11
CA GLU A 7 -48.99 -14.40 -10.75
C GLU A 7 -47.92 -14.51 -11.83
N GLN A 8 -47.78 -13.49 -12.69
CA GLN A 8 -46.80 -13.45 -13.78
C GLN A 8 -45.93 -12.19 -13.77
N ILE A 9 -45.57 -11.70 -12.57
CA ILE A 9 -44.46 -10.76 -12.37
C ILE A 9 -43.53 -11.29 -11.28
N GLU A 10 -43.24 -12.59 -11.30
CA GLU A 10 -42.21 -13.20 -10.45
C GLU A 10 -41.82 -14.53 -11.09
N ASN A 11 -41.01 -14.47 -12.14
CA ASN A 11 -40.09 -15.52 -12.58
C ASN A 11 -39.43 -15.08 -13.87
N ASP A 12 -38.51 -14.13 -13.76
CA ASP A 12 -37.50 -13.93 -14.78
C ASP A 12 -36.11 -14.03 -14.17
N THR A 13 -35.85 -15.19 -13.54
CA THR A 13 -34.49 -15.66 -13.24
C THR A 13 -33.98 -16.48 -14.42
N SER A 14 -34.07 -15.92 -15.62
CA SER A 14 -33.63 -16.56 -16.86
C SER A 14 -32.45 -15.77 -17.47
N GLY A 15 -31.32 -15.70 -16.75
CA GLY A 15 -30.14 -15.07 -17.30
C GLY A 15 -28.94 -14.98 -16.38
N MET A 16 -28.22 -16.10 -16.22
CA MET A 16 -26.75 -16.17 -16.32
C MET A 16 -26.30 -17.62 -16.13
N VAL A 17 -26.37 -18.40 -17.21
CA VAL A 17 -25.61 -19.64 -17.34
C VAL A 17 -24.17 -19.24 -17.70
N GLY A 18 -23.41 -18.86 -16.68
CA GLY A 18 -21.97 -18.70 -16.71
C GLY A 18 -21.38 -19.67 -15.70
N ASN A 19 -20.26 -20.30 -16.03
CA ASN A 19 -19.60 -21.32 -15.20
C ASN A 19 -19.11 -20.73 -13.86
N ASP A 20 -19.99 -20.57 -12.88
CA ASP A 20 -19.64 -20.02 -11.58
C ASP A 20 -19.10 -21.12 -10.67
N LYS A 21 -17.84 -21.46 -10.90
CA LYS A 21 -17.03 -22.27 -9.97
C LYS A 21 -16.76 -21.54 -8.66
N TRP A 22 -17.15 -20.27 -8.55
CA TRP A 22 -16.90 -19.41 -7.40
C TRP A 22 -18.10 -19.44 -6.45
N LEU A 23 -17.79 -19.46 -5.16
CA LEU A 23 -18.76 -19.25 -4.10
C LEU A 23 -18.59 -17.80 -3.62
N GLU A 24 -19.66 -17.00 -3.67
CA GLU A 24 -19.68 -15.66 -3.11
C GLU A 24 -19.62 -15.75 -1.58
N ALA A 25 -18.43 -15.54 -1.01
CA ALA A 25 -18.23 -15.65 0.43
C ALA A 25 -18.69 -14.42 1.20
N TYR A 26 -18.40 -13.22 0.70
CA TYR A 26 -18.75 -11.95 1.33
C TYR A 26 -18.58 -10.78 0.35
N LYS A 27 -19.45 -9.77 0.47
CA LYS A 27 -19.40 -8.53 -0.32
C LYS A 27 -19.75 -7.34 0.54
N ASP A 28 -18.84 -6.38 0.63
CA ASP A 28 -19.04 -5.10 1.31
C ASP A 28 -18.82 -3.93 0.34
N PRO A 29 -19.88 -3.33 -0.21
CA PRO A 29 -19.76 -2.20 -1.13
C PRO A 29 -19.43 -0.87 -0.42
N VAL A 30 -19.46 -0.79 0.91
CA VAL A 30 -19.25 0.44 1.68
C VAL A 30 -17.92 0.47 2.44
N ALA A 31 -17.08 -0.55 2.28
CA ALA A 31 -15.76 -0.69 2.94
C ALA A 31 -14.79 0.49 2.72
N SER A 32 -14.97 1.26 1.64
CA SER A 32 -14.18 2.47 1.33
C SER A 32 -12.66 2.23 1.41
N LEU A 33 -12.19 1.23 0.66
CA LEU A 33 -10.78 0.85 0.57
C LEU A 33 -10.17 1.40 -0.71
N TYR A 34 -9.17 2.29 -0.58
CA TYR A 34 -8.42 2.84 -1.71
C TYR A 34 -7.03 2.24 -1.71
N THR A 35 -6.84 1.13 -2.41
CA THR A 35 -5.57 0.39 -2.39
C THR A 35 -5.21 -0.17 -3.75
N LEU A 36 -3.98 -0.66 -3.88
CA LEU A 36 -3.46 -1.36 -5.05
C LEU A 36 -3.04 -2.77 -4.63
N THR A 37 -2.91 -3.69 -5.58
CA THR A 37 -2.61 -5.10 -5.30
C THR A 37 -1.33 -5.27 -4.48
N GLN A 38 -0.29 -4.48 -4.74
CA GLN A 38 0.97 -4.53 -4.00
C GLN A 38 0.89 -3.96 -2.57
N CYS A 39 -0.19 -3.25 -2.25
CA CYS A 39 -0.49 -2.71 -0.93
C CYS A 39 -1.45 -3.61 -0.13
N ILE A 40 -1.62 -4.87 -0.56
CA ILE A 40 -2.40 -5.89 0.14
C ILE A 40 -1.50 -7.10 0.41
N CYS A 41 -1.55 -7.63 1.63
CA CYS A 41 -0.96 -8.93 1.94
C CYS A 41 -1.75 -9.70 3.00
N LEU A 42 -1.55 -11.02 3.06
CA LEU A 42 -2.06 -11.87 4.13
C LEU A 42 -0.93 -12.17 5.11
N SER A 43 -1.21 -12.11 6.41
CA SER A 43 -0.23 -12.42 7.43
C SER A 43 -0.86 -12.93 8.73
N ASP A 44 -0.30 -14.00 9.28
CA ASP A 44 -0.55 -14.42 10.66
C ASP A 44 0.31 -13.59 11.63
N VAL A 45 -0.05 -12.31 11.80
CA VAL A 45 0.69 -11.36 12.66
C VAL A 45 0.71 -11.71 14.15
N GLN A 46 -0.07 -12.71 14.58
CA GLN A 46 -0.12 -13.18 15.97
C GLN A 46 0.53 -14.56 16.17
N ALA A 47 0.91 -15.24 15.08
CA ALA A 47 1.41 -16.61 15.09
C ALA A 47 0.44 -17.59 15.79
N ASP A 48 -0.87 -17.36 15.64
CA ASP A 48 -1.95 -18.16 16.23
C ASP A 48 -2.71 -19.02 15.20
N GLY A 49 -2.27 -19.00 13.94
CA GLY A 49 -2.92 -19.68 12.83
C GLY A 49 -4.09 -18.89 12.21
N ASP A 50 -4.44 -17.72 12.77
CA ASP A 50 -5.53 -16.88 12.28
C ASP A 50 -4.96 -15.78 11.36
N TRP A 51 -5.00 -16.06 10.06
CA TRP A 51 -4.47 -15.16 9.03
C TRP A 51 -5.32 -13.89 8.89
N LYS A 52 -4.65 -12.74 8.92
CA LYS A 52 -5.29 -11.43 8.83
C LYS A 52 -4.96 -10.79 7.48
N LEU A 53 -5.95 -10.09 6.93
CA LEU A 53 -5.78 -9.32 5.70
C LEU A 53 -5.25 -7.94 6.06
N ILE A 54 -4.05 -7.64 5.58
CA ILE A 54 -3.34 -6.39 5.82
C ILE A 54 -3.45 -5.54 4.56
N ILE A 55 -3.92 -4.30 4.72
CA ILE A 55 -4.13 -3.37 3.61
C ILE A 55 -3.48 -2.04 3.98
N ALA A 56 -2.53 -1.59 3.16
CA ALA A 56 -2.07 -0.22 3.19
C ALA A 56 -3.01 0.63 2.31
N ASP A 57 -3.91 1.35 2.98
CA ASP A 57 -4.89 2.25 2.38
C ASP A 57 -4.22 3.58 2.03
N LEU A 58 -4.38 4.02 0.78
CA LEU A 58 -3.87 5.27 0.27
C LEU A 58 -4.69 6.48 0.78
N GLY A 59 -5.88 6.25 1.36
CA GLY A 59 -6.75 7.33 1.83
C GLY A 59 -7.13 8.25 0.66
N THR A 60 -6.87 9.56 0.80
CA THR A 60 -7.10 10.53 -0.28
C THR A 60 -5.89 10.71 -1.21
N GLY A 61 -4.79 9.99 -0.98
CA GLY A 61 -3.52 10.17 -1.66
C GLY A 61 -2.63 11.27 -1.05
N SER A 62 -3.22 12.23 -0.32
CA SER A 62 -2.49 13.32 0.34
C SER A 62 -2.57 13.25 1.87
N PHE A 63 -3.60 12.64 2.42
CA PHE A 63 -3.81 12.51 3.86
C PHE A 63 -4.66 11.26 4.18
N ASN A 64 -4.72 10.90 5.47
CA ASN A 64 -5.46 9.75 5.99
C ASN A 64 -5.01 8.38 5.46
N MET A 65 -3.72 8.21 5.17
CA MET A 65 -3.14 6.89 4.88
C MET A 65 -3.16 6.01 6.13
N LYS A 66 -3.63 4.78 5.98
CA LYS A 66 -3.83 3.85 7.11
C LYS A 66 -3.42 2.44 6.76
N LEU A 67 -2.81 1.74 7.71
CA LEU A 67 -2.61 0.30 7.68
C LEU A 67 -3.83 -0.33 8.36
N LYS A 68 -4.74 -0.87 7.55
CA LYS A 68 -5.94 -1.56 7.99
C LYS A 68 -5.68 -3.05 8.13
N VAL A 69 -6.21 -3.64 9.19
CA VAL A 69 -6.09 -5.07 9.48
C VAL A 69 -7.48 -5.64 9.59
N TYR A 70 -7.81 -6.61 8.75
CA TYR A 70 -9.09 -7.31 8.76
C TYR A 70 -8.93 -8.71 9.33
N LYS A 71 -9.92 -9.12 10.13
CA LYS A 71 -10.09 -10.47 10.65
C LYS A 71 -11.48 -10.98 10.25
N GLY A 72 -11.51 -12.00 9.40
CA GLY A 72 -12.74 -12.41 8.72
C GLY A 72 -13.32 -11.26 7.90
N THR A 73 -14.59 -10.94 8.12
CA THR A 73 -15.30 -9.85 7.42
C THR A 73 -15.23 -8.50 8.14
N ASN A 74 -14.55 -8.43 9.30
CA ASN A 74 -14.54 -7.23 10.13
C ASN A 74 -13.17 -6.55 10.12
N LEU A 75 -13.19 -5.22 10.18
CA LEU A 75 -12.00 -4.40 10.41
C LEU A 75 -11.58 -4.54 11.89
N MET A 76 -10.41 -5.14 12.13
CA MET A 76 -9.85 -5.40 13.46
C MET A 76 -9.12 -4.18 14.02
N SER A 77 -8.28 -3.53 13.22
CA SER A 77 -7.53 -2.36 13.63
C SER A 77 -7.12 -1.48 12.46
N GLU A 78 -6.85 -0.22 12.75
CA GLU A 78 -6.27 0.75 11.83
C GLU A 78 -5.09 1.45 12.48
N HIS A 79 -4.02 1.67 11.72
CA HIS A 79 -2.85 2.40 12.17
C HIS A 79 -2.48 3.47 11.16
N THR A 80 -2.31 4.71 11.59
CA THR A 80 -1.89 5.78 10.68
C THR A 80 -0.50 5.50 10.11
N ILE A 81 -0.35 5.62 8.80
CA ILE A 81 0.94 5.55 8.10
C ILE A 81 1.38 6.97 7.77
N ILE A 82 2.70 7.21 7.77
CA ILE A 82 3.28 8.54 7.63
C ILE A 82 3.11 9.09 6.20
N ASP A 83 3.28 8.23 5.19
CA ASP A 83 3.39 8.65 3.80
C ASP A 83 2.76 7.61 2.87
N LEU A 84 2.51 8.00 1.61
CA LEU A 84 1.79 7.22 0.61
C LEU A 84 2.44 5.84 0.41
N PRO A 85 1.74 4.73 0.71
CA PRO A 85 2.31 3.41 0.59
C PRO A 85 2.47 3.01 -0.88
N THR A 86 3.63 2.45 -1.19
CA THR A 86 3.96 1.89 -2.50
C THR A 86 3.93 0.37 -2.52
N GLY A 87 4.03 -0.27 -1.36
CA GLY A 87 3.87 -1.71 -1.20
C GLY A 87 3.85 -2.16 0.26
N VAL A 88 3.28 -3.34 0.51
CA VAL A 88 3.26 -4.00 1.81
C VAL A 88 3.65 -5.46 1.68
N VAL A 89 4.52 -5.94 2.56
CA VAL A 89 4.93 -7.35 2.61
C VAL A 89 4.98 -7.85 4.03
N SER A 90 4.67 -9.13 4.21
CA SER A 90 4.88 -9.85 5.46
C SER A 90 6.16 -10.68 5.37
N PHE A 91 6.99 -10.64 6.40
CA PHE A 91 8.25 -11.36 6.42
C PHE A 91 8.65 -11.73 7.86
N TYR A 92 9.47 -12.77 8.00
CA TYR A 92 10.04 -13.15 9.29
C TYR A 92 11.36 -12.43 9.49
N MET A 93 11.49 -11.70 10.60
CA MET A 93 12.72 -10.96 10.92
C MET A 93 13.85 -11.88 11.42
N ASP A 94 13.51 -13.07 11.90
CA ASP A 94 14.44 -14.00 12.53
C ASP A 94 13.98 -15.46 12.32
N THR A 95 14.87 -16.38 12.66
CA THR A 95 14.72 -17.83 12.58
C THR A 95 14.29 -18.48 13.89
N HIS A 96 14.26 -17.74 15.00
CA HIS A 96 13.87 -18.28 16.32
C HIS A 96 12.36 -18.62 16.41
N GLU A 97 12.04 -19.75 17.03
CA GLU A 97 10.66 -20.19 17.28
C GLU A 97 10.15 -19.74 18.66
N PRO A 98 8.87 -19.33 18.79
CA PRO A 98 7.87 -19.18 17.73
C PRO A 98 8.11 -17.95 16.85
N ARG A 99 7.94 -18.11 15.54
CA ARG A 99 8.17 -17.05 14.56
C ARG A 99 6.91 -16.19 14.40
N THR A 100 6.99 -14.93 14.81
CA THR A 100 5.95 -13.93 14.51
C THR A 100 6.39 -13.08 13.32
N PRO A 101 5.61 -13.01 12.23
CA PRO A 101 5.95 -12.19 11.09
C PRO A 101 5.82 -10.70 11.43
N ALA A 102 6.65 -9.90 10.78
CA ALA A 102 6.56 -8.45 10.77
C ALA A 102 5.96 -7.97 9.45
N ILE A 103 5.34 -6.80 9.48
CA ILE A 103 4.80 -6.13 8.30
C ILE A 103 5.77 -5.02 7.90
N ALA A 104 6.27 -5.04 6.67
CA ALA A 104 7.01 -3.93 6.08
C ALA A 104 6.11 -3.15 5.14
N VAL A 105 6.04 -1.84 5.33
CA VAL A 105 5.36 -0.88 4.46
C VAL A 105 6.42 0.01 3.81
N ALA A 106 6.48 0.03 2.48
CA ALA A 106 7.37 0.92 1.75
C ALA A 106 6.65 2.24 1.40
N SER A 107 7.22 3.37 1.80
CA SER A 107 6.73 4.71 1.40
C SER A 107 7.91 5.65 1.17
N GLY A 108 7.96 6.28 0.00
CA GLY A 108 9.08 7.14 -0.41
C GLY A 108 10.43 6.40 -0.34
N PRO A 109 11.48 7.00 0.24
CA PRO A 109 12.79 6.34 0.41
C PRO A 109 12.88 5.47 1.67
N TYR A 110 11.75 5.12 2.29
CA TYR A 110 11.70 4.46 3.59
C TYR A 110 10.99 3.11 3.55
N ILE A 111 11.42 2.20 4.42
CA ILE A 111 10.68 0.97 4.76
C ILE A 111 10.36 1.01 6.25
N TYR A 112 9.06 1.04 6.56
CA TYR A 112 8.54 1.03 7.93
C TYR A 112 8.18 -0.39 8.32
N VAL A 113 8.85 -0.91 9.35
CA VAL A 113 8.63 -2.25 9.86
C VAL A 113 7.74 -2.17 11.11
N TYR A 114 6.67 -2.95 11.11
CA TYR A 114 5.72 -3.09 12.20
C TYR A 114 5.81 -4.50 12.77
N LYS A 115 6.08 -4.61 14.08
CA LYS A 115 6.06 -5.86 14.83
C LYS A 115 4.85 -5.86 15.74
N ASN A 116 4.02 -6.90 15.68
CA ASN A 116 2.75 -6.97 16.42
C ASN A 116 1.88 -5.72 16.18
N LEU A 117 1.84 -5.24 14.92
CA LEU A 117 1.12 -4.04 14.49
C LEU A 117 1.55 -2.73 15.17
N ARG A 118 2.73 -2.71 15.79
CA ARG A 118 3.34 -1.50 16.37
C ARG A 118 4.58 -1.11 15.57
N PRO A 119 4.82 0.20 15.33
CA PRO A 119 6.06 0.66 14.71
C PRO A 119 7.27 0.11 15.46
N TYR A 120 8.19 -0.54 14.74
CA TYR A 120 9.35 -1.20 15.31
C TYR A 120 10.66 -0.61 14.77
N PHE A 121 10.75 -0.46 13.45
CA PHE A 121 11.97 0.02 12.80
C PHE A 121 11.65 0.85 11.55
N LYS A 122 12.52 1.80 11.23
CA LYS A 122 12.48 2.58 9.99
C LYS A 122 13.82 2.41 9.28
N PHE A 123 13.80 1.80 8.11
CA PHE A 123 14.92 1.78 7.20
C PHE A 123 14.85 2.97 6.24
N THR A 124 15.99 3.59 5.97
CA THR A 124 16.14 4.66 4.98
C THR A 124 17.10 4.17 3.91
N LEU A 125 16.73 4.32 2.63
CA LEU A 125 17.62 3.99 1.53
C LEU A 125 18.93 4.78 1.64
N PRO A 126 20.09 4.16 1.39
CA PRO A 126 21.35 4.87 1.31
C PRO A 126 21.28 5.99 0.27
N THR A 127 21.76 7.18 0.62
CA THR A 127 21.87 8.28 -0.34
C THR A 127 22.99 8.00 -1.33
N LEU A 128 22.77 8.38 -2.59
CA LEU A 128 23.84 8.39 -3.58
C LEU A 128 24.65 9.68 -3.45
N GLU A 129 25.96 9.59 -3.63
CA GLU A 129 26.82 10.77 -3.73
C GLU A 129 26.44 11.60 -4.96
N VAL A 130 26.42 12.91 -4.79
CA VAL A 130 26.18 13.86 -5.90
C VAL A 130 27.37 13.82 -6.86
N ASN A 131 27.12 13.99 -8.16
CA ASN A 131 28.20 14.08 -9.13
C ASN A 131 29.15 15.23 -8.75
N PRO A 132 30.48 14.99 -8.67
CA PRO A 132 31.43 16.02 -8.24
C PRO A 132 31.41 17.28 -9.11
N VAL A 133 31.09 17.15 -10.41
CA VAL A 133 30.99 18.31 -11.32
C VAL A 133 29.74 19.13 -11.01
N GLU A 134 28.59 18.48 -10.78
CA GLU A 134 27.36 19.17 -10.36
C GLU A 134 27.58 19.90 -9.03
N ALA A 135 28.26 19.25 -8.08
CA ALA A 135 28.57 19.82 -6.78
C ALA A 135 29.50 21.03 -6.89
N ASP A 136 30.52 20.98 -7.75
CA ASP A 136 31.43 22.10 -7.99
C ASP A 136 30.70 23.28 -8.64
N LEU A 137 29.91 23.04 -9.69
CA LEU A 137 29.11 24.07 -10.34
C LEU A 137 28.13 24.74 -9.37
N TRP A 138 27.50 23.95 -8.49
CA TRP A 138 26.63 24.45 -7.44
C TRP A 138 27.39 25.36 -6.45
N ASN A 139 28.60 24.96 -6.05
CA ASN A 139 29.45 25.76 -5.19
C ASN A 139 29.92 27.05 -5.87
N GLN A 140 30.26 27.01 -7.17
CA GLN A 140 30.64 28.20 -7.93
C GLN A 140 29.49 29.22 -8.03
N VAL A 141 28.24 28.78 -8.18
CA VAL A 141 27.07 29.69 -8.13
C VAL A 141 26.90 30.28 -6.73
N LYS A 142 27.03 29.46 -5.69
CA LYS A 142 26.92 29.90 -4.29
C LYS A 142 27.98 30.94 -3.93
N GLU A 143 29.16 30.85 -4.53
CA GLU A 143 30.27 31.80 -4.38
C GLU A 143 30.20 32.98 -5.36
N GLU A 144 29.09 33.12 -6.11
CA GLU A 144 28.86 34.18 -7.11
C GLU A 144 29.92 34.22 -8.24
N LYS A 145 30.65 33.12 -8.46
CA LYS A 145 31.67 33.00 -9.52
C LYS A 145 31.05 32.82 -10.91
N ILE A 146 29.90 32.16 -10.96
CA ILE A 146 29.12 31.94 -12.19
C ILE A 146 27.66 32.30 -11.94
N ASN A 147 26.95 32.74 -12.99
CA ASN A 147 25.52 33.04 -12.90
C ASN A 147 24.67 31.79 -13.19
N ILE A 148 23.36 31.90 -12.93
CA ILE A 148 22.42 30.78 -13.12
C ILE A 148 22.25 30.35 -14.59
N PHE A 149 22.52 31.24 -15.55
CA PHE A 149 22.44 30.92 -16.98
C PHE A 149 23.63 30.05 -17.41
N VAL A 150 24.84 30.37 -16.95
CA VAL A 150 26.05 29.59 -17.18
C VAL A 150 25.96 28.24 -16.49
N LEU A 151 25.45 28.18 -15.25
CA LEU A 151 25.17 26.91 -14.57
C LEU A 151 24.27 26.02 -15.43
N ARG A 152 23.17 26.57 -15.96
CA ARG A 152 22.24 25.82 -16.79
C ARG A 152 22.91 25.29 -18.06
N GLU A 153 23.65 26.11 -18.80
CA GLU A 153 24.36 25.66 -20.00
C GLU A 153 25.38 24.55 -19.69
N MET A 154 26.14 24.69 -18.59
CA MET A 154 27.11 23.69 -18.17
C MET A 154 26.44 22.37 -17.77
N LEU A 155 25.33 22.41 -17.03
CA LEU A 155 24.56 21.22 -16.66
C LEU A 155 23.91 20.54 -17.88
N GLU A 156 23.36 21.32 -18.82
CA GLU A 156 22.80 20.80 -20.07
C GLU A 156 23.87 20.09 -20.91
N GLY A 157 25.12 20.58 -20.88
CA GLY A 157 26.26 19.93 -21.55
C GLY A 157 26.73 18.61 -20.92
N MET A 158 26.31 18.28 -19.70
CA MET A 158 26.64 17.01 -19.03
C MET A 158 25.61 15.90 -19.26
N ARG A 159 24.45 16.22 -19.84
CA ARG A 159 23.37 15.28 -20.11
C ARG A 159 23.57 14.54 -21.43
#